data_AF-A0A2N2M9T0-F1
#
_entry.id   AF-A0A2N2M9T0-F1
#
_cell.length_a   1.000
_cell.length_b   1.000
_cell.length_c   1.000
_cell.angle_alpha   90.00
_cell.angle_beta   90.00
_cell.angle_gamma   90.00
#
_symmetry.space_group_name_H-M   'P 1'
#
loop_
_entity.id
_entity.type
_entity.pdbx_description
1 polymer ?
#
loop_
_entity_poly.entity_id
_entity_poly.type
_entity_poly.pdbx_seq_one_letter_code
_entity_poly.pdbx_strand_id
1 'polypeptide(L)'
;MEKAPFLIVEQAYAIAIEQVIQQIRSLGLQTTLTFDLQEARHAHANCPCPHHGTEQCGCQLIVILIYGDGSRPATLIARGLEGKTWFSFVDAPQQHIGQSMETLLLHTLIPV
;
A
#
# COMPACT_ATOMS: atom_id res chain seq x y z
N MET A 1 -6.38 13.34 -0.77
CA MET A 1 -5.46 13.46 0.37
C MET A 1 -5.26 12.08 0.95
N GLU A 2 -4.05 11.70 1.36
CA GLU A 2 -3.84 10.44 2.09
C GLU A 2 -4.60 10.52 3.43
N LYS A 3 -5.41 9.50 3.74
CA LYS A 3 -6.07 9.35 5.04
C LYS A 3 -5.07 8.86 6.08
N ALA A 4 -5.43 8.99 7.36
CA ALA A 4 -4.64 8.35 8.42
C ALA A 4 -4.51 6.83 8.17
N PRO A 5 -3.38 6.21 8.54
CA PRO A 5 -3.22 4.77 8.43
C PRO A 5 -4.32 4.03 9.17
N PHE A 6 -4.90 3.01 8.54
CA PHE A 6 -5.92 2.16 9.15
C PHE A 6 -5.37 0.82 9.63
N LEU A 7 -4.19 0.41 9.13
CA LEU A 7 -3.51 -0.82 9.50
C LEU A 7 -2.01 -0.57 9.65
N ILE A 8 -1.43 -1.10 10.72
CA ILE A 8 0.01 -1.08 11.00
C ILE A 8 0.44 -2.52 11.23
N VAL A 9 1.45 -2.97 10.49
CA VAL A 9 1.98 -4.33 10.57
C VAL A 9 3.44 -4.28 10.99
N GLU A 10 3.81 -4.98 12.06
CA GLU A 10 5.20 -5.10 12.54
C GLU A 10 5.94 -6.24 11.81
N GLN A 11 6.01 -6.12 10.49
CA GLN A 11 6.69 -7.07 9.61
C GLN A 11 7.49 -6.31 8.55
N ALA A 12 8.50 -7.00 7.99
CA ALA A 12 9.23 -6.51 6.84
C ALA A 12 8.27 -6.19 5.69
N TYR A 13 8.55 -5.09 4.97
CA TYR A 13 7.62 -4.51 4.00
C TYR A 13 7.15 -5.53 2.96
N ALA A 14 8.06 -6.31 2.38
CA ALA A 14 7.73 -7.26 1.31
C ALA A 14 6.70 -8.30 1.77
N ILE A 15 6.83 -8.78 3.00
CA ILE A 15 5.92 -9.75 3.60
C ILE A 15 4.55 -9.12 3.85
N ALA A 16 4.53 -7.92 4.43
CA ALA A 16 3.27 -7.20 4.73
C ALA A 16 2.47 -6.88 3.46
N ILE A 17 3.15 -6.44 2.39
CA ILE A 17 2.53 -6.15 1.09
C ILE A 17 1.94 -7.41 0.47
N GLU A 18 2.71 -8.50 0.43
CA GLU A 18 2.26 -9.76 -0.16
C GLU A 18 1.01 -10.27 0.57
N GLN A 19 1.03 -10.29 1.91
CA GLN A 19 -0.11 -10.70 2.73
C GLN A 19 -1.37 -9.87 2.44
N VAL A 20 -1.25 -8.54 2.45
CA VAL A 20 -2.38 -7.63 2.18
C VAL A 20 -2.91 -7.84 0.76
N ILE A 21 -2.04 -8.00 -0.25
CA ILE A 21 -2.45 -8.27 -1.63
C ILE A 21 -3.20 -9.59 -1.74
N GLN A 22 -2.72 -10.66 -1.08
CA GLN A 22 -3.39 -11.95 -1.10
C GLN A 22 -4.76 -11.89 -0.42
N GLN A 23 -4.88 -11.19 0.71
CA GLN A 23 -6.16 -10.98 1.37
C GLN A 23 -7.14 -10.21 0.47
N ILE A 24 -6.69 -9.14 -0.20
CA ILE A 24 -7.54 -8.38 -1.15
C ILE A 24 -7.99 -9.28 -2.31
N ARG A 25 -7.08 -10.06 -2.89
CA ARG A 25 -7.38 -10.99 -3.99
C ARG A 25 -8.32 -12.11 -3.59
N SER A 26 -8.27 -12.55 -2.33
CA SER A 26 -9.21 -13.56 -1.80
C SER A 26 -10.67 -13.08 -1.80
N LEU A 27 -10.91 -11.77 -1.84
CA LEU A 27 -12.24 -11.17 -2.00
C LEU A 27 -12.72 -11.13 -3.46
N GLY A 28 -11.92 -11.63 -4.42
CA GLY A 28 -12.19 -11.51 -5.85
C GLY A 28 -11.80 -10.15 -6.45
N LEU A 29 -11.16 -9.26 -5.68
CA LEU A 29 -10.70 -7.96 -6.15
C LEU A 29 -9.37 -8.07 -6.90
N GLN A 30 -9.16 -7.19 -7.88
CA GLN A 30 -7.91 -7.13 -8.62
C GLN A 30 -6.99 -6.05 -8.04
N THR A 31 -5.68 -6.31 -8.03
CA THR A 31 -4.67 -5.35 -7.55
C THR A 31 -3.65 -5.06 -8.63
N THR A 32 -3.32 -3.77 -8.81
CA THR A 32 -2.24 -3.31 -9.69
C THR A 32 -1.28 -2.43 -8.88
N LEU A 33 0.01 -2.80 -8.85
CA LEU A 33 1.05 -1.89 -8.34
C LEU A 33 1.33 -0.84 -9.40
N THR A 34 1.08 0.42 -9.08
CA THR A 34 1.27 1.53 -10.02
C THR A 34 2.50 2.37 -9.72
N PHE A 35 3.02 2.26 -8.50
CA PHE A 35 4.28 2.90 -8.13
C PHE A 35 4.97 2.08 -7.04
N ASP A 36 6.27 1.87 -7.23
CA ASP A 36 7.16 1.30 -6.24
C ASP A 36 8.39 2.21 -6.13
N LEU A 37 8.59 2.77 -4.93
CA LEU A 37 9.68 3.70 -4.68
C LEU A 37 11.05 3.04 -4.77
N GLN A 38 11.16 1.75 -4.46
CA GLN A 38 12.41 1.01 -4.59
C GLN A 38 12.82 0.93 -6.06
N GLU A 39 11.92 0.46 -6.92
CA GLU A 39 12.13 0.37 -8.37
C GLU A 39 12.37 1.75 -9.00
N ALA A 40 11.55 2.75 -8.66
CA ALA A 40 11.69 4.09 -9.22
C ALA A 40 13.03 4.76 -8.83
N ARG A 41 13.55 4.45 -7.63
CA ARG A 41 14.82 5.00 -7.13
C ARG A 41 16.04 4.22 -7.59
N HIS A 42 15.93 2.96 -8.00
CA HIS A 42 17.04 2.29 -8.70
C HIS A 42 17.51 3.08 -9.92
N ALA A 43 16.62 3.87 -10.55
CA ALA A 43 16.97 4.77 -11.65
C ALA A 43 17.58 6.13 -11.23
N HIS A 44 17.67 6.46 -9.93
CA HIS A 44 18.07 7.78 -9.44
C HIS A 44 19.09 7.72 -8.28
N ALA A 45 20.33 8.14 -8.55
CA ALA A 45 21.46 8.02 -7.61
C ALA A 45 21.41 8.95 -6.36
N ASN A 46 20.59 10.00 -6.37
CA ASN A 46 20.60 11.04 -5.32
C ASN A 46 19.48 10.84 -4.28
N CYS A 47 19.45 9.68 -3.63
CA CYS A 47 18.52 9.42 -2.54
C CYS A 47 19.08 9.91 -1.19
N PRO A 48 18.35 10.71 -0.41
CA PRO A 48 18.79 11.15 0.93
C PRO A 48 18.66 10.05 2.01
N CYS A 49 18.18 8.86 1.65
CA CYS A 49 18.08 7.73 2.58
C CYS A 49 19.50 7.20 2.84
N PRO A 50 20.03 7.25 4.08
CA PRO A 50 21.43 6.92 4.37
C PRO A 50 21.78 5.45 4.09
N HIS A 51 20.77 4.58 4.02
CA HIS A 51 20.89 3.16 3.73
C HIS A 51 20.43 2.80 2.30
N HIS A 52 20.29 3.77 1.40
CA HIS A 52 19.76 3.57 0.05
C HIS A 52 20.52 2.49 -0.73
N GLY A 53 19.79 1.65 -1.48
CA GLY A 53 20.37 0.58 -2.30
C GLY A 53 20.89 -0.62 -1.50
N THR A 54 20.70 -0.64 -0.18
CA THR A 54 21.07 -1.76 0.69
C THR A 54 19.81 -2.44 1.25
N GLU A 55 19.98 -3.66 1.79
CA GLU A 55 18.94 -4.37 2.53
C GLU A 55 18.46 -3.63 3.79
N GLN A 56 19.22 -2.62 4.25
CA GLN A 56 18.87 -1.75 5.38
C GLN A 56 18.01 -0.55 4.98
N CYS A 57 17.71 -0.37 3.69
CA CYS A 57 16.83 0.69 3.22
C CYS A 57 15.38 0.45 3.66
N GLY A 58 15.02 0.99 4.83
CA GLY A 58 13.64 0.97 5.32
C GLY A 58 12.69 1.93 4.59
N CYS A 59 13.19 2.78 3.68
CA CYS A 59 12.44 3.84 3.00
C CYS A 59 11.54 3.29 1.88
N GLN A 60 10.35 2.76 2.19
CA GLN A 60 9.47 2.10 1.21
C GLN A 60 8.13 2.82 1.03
N LEU A 61 7.70 2.99 -0.22
CA LEU A 61 6.38 3.51 -0.57
C LEU A 61 5.87 2.78 -1.81
N ILE A 62 4.73 2.12 -1.68
CA ILE A 62 4.03 1.49 -2.80
C ILE A 62 2.64 2.09 -2.92
N VAL A 63 2.24 2.36 -4.17
CA VAL A 63 0.87 2.73 -4.52
C VAL A 63 0.22 1.54 -5.23
N ILE A 64 -0.89 1.08 -4.65
CA ILE A 64 -1.66 -0.06 -5.14
C ILE A 64 -3.04 0.45 -5.54
N LEU A 65 -3.46 0.14 -6.77
CA LEU A 65 -4.85 0.30 -7.19
C LEU A 65 -5.61 -1.00 -6.96
N ILE A 66 -6.78 -0.90 -6.35
CA ILE A 66 -7.67 -2.01 -6.05
C ILE A 66 -8.95 -1.83 -6.87
N TYR A 67 -9.23 -2.78 -7.74
CA TYR A 67 -10.38 -2.78 -8.64
C TYR A 67 -11.40 -3.82 -8.21
N GLY A 68 -12.68 -3.41 -8.16
CA GLY A 68 -13.83 -4.30 -8.10
C GLY A 68 -14.66 -4.20 -9.39
N ASP A 69 -15.92 -4.59 -9.32
CA ASP A 69 -16.80 -4.65 -10.50
C ASP A 69 -17.24 -3.25 -10.98
N GLY A 70 -16.58 -2.74 -12.02
CA GLY A 70 -17.00 -1.55 -12.77
C GLY A 70 -16.91 -0.21 -12.04
N SER A 71 -16.36 -0.19 -10.81
CA SER A 71 -16.19 1.01 -10.00
C SER A 71 -14.81 1.66 -10.19
N ARG A 72 -14.68 2.94 -9.77
CA ARG A 72 -13.38 3.59 -9.69
C ARG A 72 -12.48 2.86 -8.67
N PRO A 73 -11.18 2.64 -8.97
CA PRO A 73 -10.32 1.89 -8.08
C PRO A 73 -10.08 2.63 -6.77
N ALA A 74 -9.99 1.87 -5.67
CA ALA A 74 -9.39 2.38 -4.45
C ALA A 74 -7.90 2.57 -4.67
N THR A 75 -7.32 3.60 -4.07
CA THR A 75 -5.88 3.76 -3.99
C THR A 75 -5.43 3.47 -2.56
N LEU A 76 -4.62 2.43 -2.41
CA LEU A 76 -3.98 2.02 -1.16
C LEU A 76 -2.51 2.42 -1.21
N ILE A 77 -2.07 3.15 -0.20
CA ILE A 77 -0.67 3.51 0.03
C ILE A 77 -0.13 2.60 1.11
N ALA A 78 1.00 1.96 0.83
CA ALA A 78 1.76 1.22 1.82
C ALA A 78 3.11 1.88 2.01
N ARG A 79 3.39 2.29 3.25
CA ARG A 79 4.65 2.94 3.62
C ARG A 79 5.41 2.03 4.57
N GLY A 80 6.64 1.67 4.23
CA GLY A 80 7.55 0.96 5.14
C GLY A 80 8.51 1.95 5.80
N LEU A 81 8.81 1.70 7.08
CA LEU A 81 9.91 2.34 7.82
C LEU A 81 10.26 1.46 9.04
N GLU A 82 11.55 1.17 9.24
CA GLU A 82 12.07 0.51 10.45
C GLU A 82 11.35 -0.80 10.84
N GLY A 83 11.05 -1.66 9.86
CA GLY A 83 10.39 -2.95 10.12
C GLY A 83 8.89 -2.87 10.40
N LYS A 84 8.29 -1.68 10.25
CA LYS A 84 6.84 -1.48 10.28
C LYS A 84 6.34 -1.05 8.92
N THR A 85 5.11 -1.48 8.60
CA THR A 85 4.41 -1.10 7.39
C THR A 85 3.05 -0.50 7.74
N TRP A 86 2.81 0.72 7.31
CA TRP A 86 1.55 1.45 7.47
C TRP A 86 0.76 1.40 6.18
N PHE A 87 -0.52 1.12 6.27
CA PHE A 87 -1.46 1.09 5.15
C PHE A 87 -2.50 2.19 5.31
N SER A 88 -2.66 3.02 4.27
CA SER A 88 -3.54 4.18 4.24
C SER A 88 -4.33 4.20 2.93
N PHE A 89 -5.59 4.62 2.96
CA PHE A 89 -6.32 4.94 1.73
C PHE A 89 -6.03 6.36 1.27
N VAL A 90 -6.12 6.62 -0.03
CA VAL A 90 -6.27 7.97 -0.55
C VAL A 90 -7.74 8.31 -0.66
N ASP A 91 -8.09 9.50 -0.18
CA ASP A 91 -9.42 10.07 -0.35
C ASP A 91 -9.29 11.48 -0.94
N ALA A 92 -9.39 11.53 -2.26
CA ALA A 92 -9.35 12.76 -3.07
C ALA A 92 -10.53 12.77 -4.03
N PRO A 93 -11.01 13.93 -4.53
CA PRO A 93 -12.20 13.99 -5.38
C PRO A 93 -12.20 13.04 -6.59
N GLN A 94 -11.03 12.74 -7.16
CA GLN A 94 -10.88 11.81 -8.29
C GLN A 94 -10.51 10.37 -7.90
N GLN A 95 -10.16 10.14 -6.64
CA GLN A 95 -9.67 8.87 -6.09
C GLN A 95 -10.44 8.43 -4.84
N HIS A 96 -11.67 8.91 -4.68
CA HIS A 96 -12.51 8.59 -3.54
C HIS A 96 -12.83 7.10 -3.52
N ILE A 97 -12.56 6.45 -2.40
CA ILE A 97 -12.97 5.07 -2.16
C ILE A 97 -14.47 5.03 -1.87
N GLY A 98 -15.22 4.21 -2.61
CA GLY A 98 -16.64 4.02 -2.32
C GLY A 98 -16.84 3.35 -0.96
N GLN A 99 -17.82 3.81 -0.16
CA GLN A 99 -18.06 3.34 1.21
C GLN A 99 -18.18 1.82 1.35
N SER A 100 -18.82 1.14 0.40
CA SER A 100 -18.95 -0.32 0.39
C SER A 100 -17.60 -1.02 0.24
N MET A 101 -16.74 -0.51 -0.66
CA MET A 101 -15.39 -1.04 -0.86
C MET A 101 -14.49 -0.74 0.34
N GLU A 102 -14.60 0.47 0.92
CA GLU A 102 -13.85 0.83 2.13
C GLU A 102 -14.19 -0.10 3.30
N THR A 103 -15.49 -0.27 3.57
CA THR A 103 -15.96 -1.16 4.65
C THR A 103 -15.48 -2.61 4.44
N LEU A 104 -15.58 -3.13 3.21
CA LEU A 104 -15.14 -4.48 2.87
C LEU A 104 -13.64 -4.67 3.12
N LEU A 105 -12.82 -3.71 2.67
CA LEU A 105 -11.37 -3.77 2.83
C LEU A 105 -10.96 -3.62 4.30
N LEU A 106 -11.56 -2.70 5.05
CA LEU A 106 -11.27 -2.52 6.48
C LEU A 106 -11.60 -3.79 7.28
N HIS A 107 -12.76 -4.41 7.04
CA HIS A 107 -13.16 -5.64 7.70
C HIS A 107 -12.24 -6.83 7.39
N THR A 108 -11.67 -6.86 6.18
CA THR A 108 -10.82 -7.98 5.75
C THR A 108 -9.37 -7.81 6.21
N LEU A 109 -8.85 -6.58 6.19
CA LEU A 109 -7.43 -6.29 6.39
C LEU A 109 -7.07 -6.01 7.85
N ILE A 110 -8.02 -5.59 8.68
CA ILE A 110 -7.78 -5.40 10.10
C ILE A 110 -8.01 -6.76 10.78
N PRO A 111 -6.97 -7.42 11.31
CA PRO A 111 -7.16 -8.65 12.07
C PRO A 111 -8.01 -8.36 13.32
N VAL A 112 -8.98 -9.23 13.59
CA VAL A 112 -9.80 -9.23 14.81
C VAL A 112 -9.02 -9.82 15.98
#